data_AF-A0A966G286-F1
#
_entry.id   AF-A0A966G286-F1
#
_cell.length_a   1.000
_cell.length_b   1.000
_cell.length_c   1.000
_cell.angle_alpha   90.00
_cell.angle_beta   90.00
_cell.angle_gamma   90.00
#
_symmetry.space_group_name_H-M   'P 1'
#
loop_
_entity.id
_entity.type
_entity.pdbx_description
1 polymer ?
#
loop_
_entity_poly.entity_id
_entity_poly.type
_entity_poly.pdbx_seq_one_letter_code
_entity_poly.pdbx_strand_id
1 'polypeptide(L)'
;MKITKSILLAVPLLLSGPLSHGVIAQTAPTTRFQGNISGVFTGADTGVVTGLGTNNFTWGVGSPPGRLTFTGKPFDVNVTTGYVYGPRARNDREVFSLGTLDYFNGTIQRGTEANSVRLDVTTQVTSPVGTNPTTFQAPLNLINSPNTSDPIASADSVFLPKNLPPVVMQTLGGAPITLEIPGFGTTTGSGFSTIDQFFVLERGTATADLLGRFVPACDPIVNGATSVEYSGPTITATFMPNFNLTISQAAQLCGYDHFNWYQVIDTDPNPPGGLSVPYVDPPIGGGPAFGGFADNLPFYWDEQGSTNTGYHLQDNLRANKLLYEDTPSEPSLTAGQFLGFNTSLVGVLPDNTWDTLYAFSWKSDFNGTVGGVSSRRTIGSPDPGGTGGVFDLQLDLNPDEVPEEVRNLMERDGSRNASTTIEPAAKVPEPSTLLGTILALGVGLFSRKAKKNQKH
;
A
#
# COMPACT_ATOMS: atom_id res chain seq x y z
N MET A 1 42.66 51.84 54.58
CA MET A 1 41.87 50.63 54.84
C MET A 1 40.40 50.95 54.64
N LYS A 2 39.92 50.82 53.39
CA LYS A 2 38.52 50.95 52.97
C LYS A 2 38.33 49.91 51.89
N ILE A 3 37.42 48.97 52.13
CA ILE A 3 37.08 47.87 51.23
C ILE A 3 36.01 48.41 50.28
N THR A 4 36.34 48.55 49.00
CA THR A 4 35.37 48.89 47.96
C THR A 4 34.92 47.60 47.28
N LYS A 5 33.67 47.20 47.52
CA LYS A 5 33.02 46.07 46.83
C LYS A 5 32.70 46.49 45.39
N SER A 6 33.32 45.83 44.41
CA SER A 6 32.86 45.87 43.02
C SER A 6 31.75 44.84 42.83
N ILE A 7 30.57 45.30 42.44
CA ILE A 7 29.42 44.47 42.05
C ILE A 7 29.68 44.02 40.61
N LEU A 8 29.86 42.71 40.39
CA LEU A 8 29.79 42.10 39.06
C LEU A 8 28.31 42.03 38.66
N LEU A 9 27.90 42.80 37.65
CA LEU A 9 26.66 42.53 36.92
C LEU A 9 26.92 41.35 35.98
N ALA A 10 26.27 40.23 36.25
CA ALA A 10 26.18 39.12 35.29
C ALA A 10 25.16 39.50 34.21
N VAL A 11 25.64 39.72 32.99
CA VAL A 11 24.80 39.81 31.78
C VAL A 11 24.40 38.37 31.41
N PRO A 12 23.10 38.02 31.30
CA PRO A 12 22.72 36.72 30.78
C PRO A 12 23.04 36.69 29.29
N LEU A 13 23.99 35.84 28.93
CA LEU A 13 24.31 35.47 27.55
C LEU A 13 23.12 34.65 27.02
N LEU A 14 22.23 35.27 26.26
CA LEU A 14 21.21 34.57 25.48
C LEU A 14 21.93 33.81 24.36
N LEU A 15 22.27 32.55 24.61
CA LEU A 15 22.58 31.60 23.53
C LEU A 15 21.28 31.32 22.78
N SER A 16 21.10 31.96 21.63
CA SER A 16 20.18 31.49 20.60
C SER A 16 20.74 30.21 19.99
N GLY A 17 20.45 29.07 20.63
CA GLY A 17 20.59 27.77 20.00
C GLY A 17 19.61 27.66 18.82
N PRO A 18 19.98 27.00 17.71
CA PRO A 18 19.02 26.71 16.65
C PRO A 18 17.86 25.90 17.25
N LEU A 19 16.64 26.39 17.06
CA LEU A 19 15.43 25.59 17.25
C LEU A 19 15.54 24.43 16.26
N SER A 20 16.00 23.26 16.74
CA SER A 20 15.77 22.01 16.05
C SER A 20 14.25 21.84 16.00
N HIS A 21 13.67 22.06 14.83
CA HIS A 21 12.31 21.63 14.54
C HIS A 21 12.36 20.11 14.61
N GLY A 22 12.07 19.57 15.79
CA GLY A 22 11.78 18.16 15.92
C GLY A 22 10.55 17.93 15.04
N VAL A 23 10.74 17.27 13.91
CA VAL A 23 9.65 16.70 13.14
C VAL A 23 8.98 15.74 14.11
N ILE A 24 7.86 16.15 14.70
CA ILE A 24 6.98 15.22 15.39
C ILE A 24 6.42 14.37 14.26
N ALA A 25 6.97 13.17 14.10
CA ALA A 25 6.43 12.19 13.15
C ALA A 25 4.94 12.00 13.50
N GLN A 26 4.07 12.43 12.60
CA GLN A 26 2.65 12.22 12.75
C GLN A 26 2.39 10.76 12.37
N THR A 27 2.01 9.95 13.36
CA THR A 27 1.60 8.57 13.08
C THR A 27 0.40 8.59 12.15
N ALA A 28 0.49 7.87 11.01
CA ALA A 28 -0.59 7.81 10.06
C ALA A 28 -1.87 7.31 10.77
N PRO A 29 -3.04 7.93 10.52
CA PRO A 29 -4.28 7.51 11.16
C PRO A 29 -4.55 6.03 10.84
N THR A 30 -5.06 5.28 11.82
CA THR A 30 -5.41 3.86 11.67
C THR A 30 -6.87 3.63 12.02
N THR A 31 -7.50 2.70 11.33
CA THR A 31 -8.84 2.19 11.63
C THR A 31 -8.71 0.77 12.12
N ARG A 32 -9.32 0.51 13.29
CA ARG A 32 -9.40 -0.82 13.85
C ARG A 32 -10.61 -1.56 13.26
N PHE A 33 -10.35 -2.68 12.61
CA PHE A 33 -11.38 -3.58 12.11
C PHE A 33 -11.50 -4.80 13.01
N GLN A 34 -12.73 -5.12 13.40
CA GLN A 34 -13.04 -6.34 14.14
C GLN A 34 -14.14 -7.12 13.42
N GLY A 35 -14.12 -8.44 13.56
CA GLY A 35 -15.14 -9.27 12.92
C GLY A 35 -14.92 -10.76 13.07
N ASN A 36 -15.78 -11.51 12.41
CA ASN A 36 -15.82 -12.97 12.47
C ASN A 36 -15.74 -13.58 11.08
N ILE A 37 -15.11 -14.75 10.99
CA ILE A 37 -15.00 -15.55 9.78
C ILE A 37 -15.58 -16.94 10.04
N SER A 38 -16.28 -17.47 9.04
CA SER A 38 -16.67 -18.87 8.94
C SER A 38 -16.53 -19.34 7.51
N GLY A 39 -16.51 -20.65 7.26
CA GLY A 39 -16.43 -21.16 5.90
C GLY A 39 -16.90 -22.59 5.76
N VAL A 40 -17.41 -22.92 4.58
CA VAL A 40 -17.86 -24.26 4.20
C VAL A 40 -17.35 -24.62 2.81
N PHE A 41 -17.03 -25.88 2.59
CA PHE A 41 -16.61 -26.38 1.28
C PHE A 41 -17.83 -26.67 0.41
N THR A 42 -17.83 -26.21 -0.84
CA THR A 42 -18.90 -26.44 -1.82
C THR A 42 -18.30 -26.74 -3.21
N GLY A 43 -19.11 -27.21 -4.14
CA GLY A 43 -18.75 -27.28 -5.57
C GLY A 43 -17.41 -27.95 -5.90
N ALA A 44 -17.23 -29.23 -5.55
CA ALA A 44 -16.10 -30.01 -6.04
C ALA A 44 -16.30 -30.40 -7.52
N ASP A 45 -15.23 -30.36 -8.32
CA ASP A 45 -15.30 -30.61 -9.77
C ASP A 45 -15.29 -32.10 -10.12
N THR A 46 -14.42 -32.90 -9.48
CA THR A 46 -14.24 -34.32 -9.76
C THR A 46 -14.08 -35.16 -8.49
N GLY A 47 -14.01 -36.48 -8.67
CA GLY A 47 -13.55 -37.42 -7.65
C GLY A 47 -14.64 -38.00 -6.77
N VAL A 48 -14.23 -38.84 -5.84
CA VAL A 48 -15.09 -39.38 -4.78
C VAL A 48 -14.95 -38.46 -3.58
N VAL A 49 -15.97 -37.64 -3.30
CA VAL A 49 -15.91 -36.58 -2.29
C VAL A 49 -16.98 -36.73 -1.22
N THR A 50 -16.68 -36.28 0.01
CA THR A 50 -17.68 -36.10 1.07
C THR A 50 -17.42 -34.82 1.86
N GLY A 51 -18.43 -34.36 2.62
CA GLY A 51 -18.30 -33.20 3.51
C GLY A 51 -18.61 -31.83 2.89
N LEU A 52 -19.11 -31.80 1.65
CA LEU A 52 -19.65 -30.57 1.05
C LEU A 52 -20.80 -29.99 1.91
N GLY A 53 -20.85 -28.67 2.03
CA GLY A 53 -21.74 -27.93 2.93
C GLY A 53 -21.24 -27.85 4.38
N THR A 54 -20.07 -28.42 4.68
CA THR A 54 -19.44 -28.38 6.01
C THR A 54 -18.05 -27.75 5.92
N ASN A 55 -17.41 -27.49 7.05
CA ASN A 55 -16.04 -27.00 7.11
C ASN A 55 -14.98 -28.12 7.01
N ASN A 56 -15.38 -29.35 6.69
CA ASN A 56 -14.51 -30.51 6.54
C ASN A 56 -14.80 -31.20 5.20
N PHE A 57 -13.80 -31.28 4.34
CA PHE A 57 -13.87 -31.86 3.02
C PHE A 57 -12.92 -33.04 2.92
N THR A 58 -13.38 -34.16 2.38
CA THR A 58 -12.52 -35.32 2.11
C THR A 58 -12.70 -35.78 0.67
N TRP A 59 -11.63 -36.32 0.09
CA TRP A 59 -11.66 -36.83 -1.28
C TRP A 59 -10.78 -38.07 -1.47
N GLY A 60 -11.12 -38.83 -2.50
CA GLY A 60 -10.39 -40.02 -2.92
C GLY A 60 -10.74 -41.28 -2.14
N VAL A 61 -10.46 -42.43 -2.75
CA VAL A 61 -10.57 -43.75 -2.13
C VAL A 61 -9.20 -44.12 -1.57
N GLY A 62 -9.04 -44.00 -0.26
CA GLY A 62 -7.78 -44.24 0.45
C GLY A 62 -8.00 -44.50 1.93
N SER A 63 -6.94 -44.90 2.66
CA SER A 63 -7.00 -45.11 4.11
C SER A 63 -5.76 -44.52 4.81
N PRO A 64 -5.84 -43.27 5.32
CA PRO A 64 -6.96 -42.33 5.21
C PRO A 64 -7.01 -41.64 3.84
N PRO A 65 -8.19 -41.14 3.40
CA PRO A 65 -8.31 -40.30 2.21
C PRO A 65 -7.68 -38.92 2.42
N GLY A 66 -7.54 -38.13 1.35
CA GLY A 66 -7.17 -36.72 1.44
C GLY A 66 -8.23 -35.94 2.22
N ARG A 67 -7.81 -34.95 3.02
CA ARG A 67 -8.72 -34.14 3.83
C ARG A 67 -8.27 -32.68 3.93
N LEU A 68 -9.26 -31.79 3.91
CA LEU A 68 -9.14 -30.37 4.20
C LEU A 68 -10.15 -29.99 5.29
N THR A 69 -9.70 -29.29 6.32
CA THR A 69 -10.59 -28.68 7.32
C THR A 69 -10.35 -27.18 7.35
N PHE A 70 -11.40 -26.37 7.27
CA PHE A 70 -11.31 -24.92 7.49
C PHE A 70 -11.80 -24.55 8.89
N THR A 71 -11.01 -23.76 9.61
CA THR A 71 -11.41 -23.16 10.89
C THR A 71 -11.30 -21.65 10.79
N GLY A 72 -12.44 -20.97 10.69
CA GLY A 72 -12.48 -19.50 10.67
C GLY A 72 -11.95 -18.90 11.97
N LYS A 73 -11.20 -17.79 11.85
CA LYS A 73 -10.68 -17.04 12.99
C LYS A 73 -11.36 -15.67 13.06
N PRO A 74 -11.76 -15.20 14.25
CA PRO A 74 -12.10 -13.79 14.41
C PRO A 74 -10.86 -12.94 14.15
N PHE A 75 -11.06 -11.71 13.69
CA PHE A 75 -9.98 -10.76 13.44
C PHE A 75 -10.17 -9.49 14.25
N ASP A 76 -9.04 -8.87 14.59
CA ASP A 76 -8.93 -7.61 15.31
C ASP A 76 -7.63 -6.94 14.86
N VAL A 77 -7.72 -6.05 13.88
CA VAL A 77 -6.56 -5.54 13.13
C VAL A 77 -6.63 -4.03 12.97
N ASN A 78 -5.49 -3.36 13.02
CA ASN A 78 -5.38 -1.93 12.74
C ASN A 78 -4.90 -1.74 11.31
N VAL A 79 -5.63 -0.96 10.53
CA VAL A 79 -5.33 -0.70 9.12
C VAL A 79 -5.07 0.78 8.99
N THR A 80 -3.92 1.15 8.44
CA THR A 80 -3.61 2.55 8.13
C THR A 80 -4.67 3.11 7.18
N THR A 81 -5.31 4.22 7.55
CA THR A 81 -6.39 4.84 6.76
C THR A 81 -5.88 5.76 5.67
N GLY A 82 -4.58 6.07 5.67
CA GLY A 82 -3.94 6.79 4.58
C GLY A 82 -3.86 5.92 3.32
N TYR A 83 -4.08 6.53 2.16
CA TYR A 83 -3.74 5.89 0.89
C TYR A 83 -2.22 5.74 0.80
N VAL A 84 -1.74 4.54 0.47
CA VAL A 84 -0.33 4.32 0.15
C VAL A 84 -0.25 3.98 -1.33
N TYR A 85 0.45 4.84 -2.09
CA TYR A 85 0.56 4.73 -3.54
C TYR A 85 1.64 3.73 -3.95
N GLY A 86 1.49 3.20 -5.17
CA GLY A 86 2.41 2.25 -5.77
C GLY A 86 2.12 0.77 -5.43
N PRO A 87 2.52 -0.15 -6.32
CA PRO A 87 2.23 -1.59 -6.20
C PRO A 87 2.94 -2.28 -5.02
N ARG A 88 4.16 -1.87 -4.68
CA ARG A 88 4.94 -2.44 -3.58
C ARG A 88 4.29 -2.13 -2.24
N ALA A 89 3.94 -0.86 -2.03
CA ALA A 89 3.28 -0.45 -0.81
C ALA A 89 1.95 -1.18 -0.57
N ARG A 90 1.19 -1.46 -1.63
CA ARG A 90 -0.04 -2.29 -1.56
C ARG A 90 0.27 -3.72 -1.09
N ASN A 91 1.36 -4.31 -1.57
CA ASN A 91 1.76 -5.68 -1.23
C ASN A 91 2.37 -5.80 0.17
N ASP A 92 3.02 -4.75 0.67
CA ASP A 92 3.67 -4.71 1.99
C ASP A 92 2.70 -4.40 3.15
N ARG A 93 1.42 -4.11 2.84
CA ARG A 93 0.35 -3.92 3.84
C ARG A 93 0.17 -5.17 4.70
N GLU A 94 -0.09 -4.93 5.99
CA GLU A 94 -0.28 -5.98 6.97
C GLU A 94 -1.43 -6.93 6.56
N VAL A 95 -1.14 -8.22 6.64
CA VAL A 95 -2.09 -9.31 6.41
C VAL A 95 -2.48 -9.93 7.74
N PHE A 96 -3.67 -10.49 7.79
CA PHE A 96 -4.14 -11.24 8.96
C PHE A 96 -4.75 -12.57 8.53
N SER A 97 -4.81 -13.53 9.45
CA SER A 97 -5.43 -14.82 9.17
C SER A 97 -6.95 -14.70 9.24
N LEU A 98 -7.63 -15.08 8.16
CA LEU A 98 -9.08 -15.30 8.11
C LEU A 98 -9.46 -16.64 8.74
N GLY A 99 -8.51 -17.55 8.86
CA GLY A 99 -8.73 -18.91 9.35
C GLY A 99 -7.59 -19.84 8.92
N THR A 100 -7.63 -21.07 9.42
CA THR A 100 -6.67 -22.11 9.06
C THR A 100 -7.28 -23.16 8.15
N LEU A 101 -6.47 -23.62 7.19
CA LEU A 101 -6.69 -24.82 6.41
C LEU A 101 -5.77 -25.92 6.93
N ASP A 102 -6.35 -26.95 7.54
CA ASP A 102 -5.65 -28.17 7.92
C ASP A 102 -5.77 -29.19 6.77
N TYR A 103 -4.66 -29.44 6.08
CA TYR A 103 -4.57 -30.39 4.98
C TYR A 103 -3.88 -31.67 5.43
N PHE A 104 -4.55 -32.80 5.27
CA PHE A 104 -3.95 -34.12 5.40
C PHE A 104 -3.78 -34.74 4.02
N ASN A 105 -2.53 -35.04 3.65
CA ASN A 105 -2.19 -35.71 2.41
C ASN A 105 -2.36 -37.22 2.56
N GLY A 106 -3.51 -37.76 2.13
CA GLY A 106 -3.80 -39.18 2.18
C GLY A 106 -3.38 -39.91 0.91
N THR A 107 -2.98 -41.17 1.02
CA THR A 107 -2.69 -42.00 -0.16
C THR A 107 -4.01 -42.51 -0.76
N ILE A 108 -4.34 -42.02 -1.96
CA ILE A 108 -5.61 -42.32 -2.65
C ILE A 108 -5.39 -43.11 -3.94
N GLN A 109 -6.43 -43.82 -4.38
CA GLN A 109 -6.43 -44.51 -5.67
C GLN A 109 -6.52 -43.51 -6.83
N ARG A 110 -5.66 -43.66 -7.85
CA ARG A 110 -5.72 -42.87 -9.08
C ARG A 110 -7.11 -42.96 -9.74
N GLY A 111 -7.61 -41.82 -10.22
CA GLY A 111 -8.93 -41.64 -10.79
C GLY A 111 -10.03 -41.34 -9.77
N THR A 112 -9.68 -41.21 -8.48
CA THR A 112 -10.64 -40.88 -7.40
C THR A 112 -10.40 -39.48 -6.81
N GLU A 113 -9.34 -38.81 -7.24
CA GLU A 113 -8.95 -37.46 -6.85
C GLU A 113 -9.98 -36.37 -7.19
N ALA A 114 -10.05 -35.37 -6.32
CA ALA A 114 -10.68 -34.09 -6.62
C ALA A 114 -9.61 -33.12 -7.16
N ASN A 115 -9.91 -32.44 -8.27
CA ASN A 115 -9.01 -31.43 -8.86
C ASN A 115 -9.25 -30.02 -8.31
N SER A 116 -10.43 -29.79 -7.72
CA SER A 116 -10.75 -28.54 -7.05
C SER A 116 -11.91 -28.71 -6.09
N VAL A 117 -11.99 -27.78 -5.14
CA VAL A 117 -13.14 -27.55 -4.27
C VAL A 117 -13.26 -26.07 -4.00
N ARG A 118 -14.47 -25.55 -3.84
CA ARG A 118 -14.67 -24.15 -3.46
C ARG A 118 -14.80 -24.04 -1.94
N LEU A 119 -14.15 -23.05 -1.34
CA LEU A 119 -14.41 -22.64 0.03
C LEU A 119 -15.25 -21.37 0.00
N ASP A 120 -16.51 -21.47 0.42
CA ASP A 120 -17.40 -20.32 0.60
C ASP A 120 -17.13 -19.72 1.98
N VAL A 121 -16.40 -18.60 2.02
CA VAL A 121 -16.01 -17.93 3.26
C VAL A 121 -16.99 -16.79 3.54
N THR A 122 -17.61 -16.81 4.72
CA THR A 122 -18.50 -15.75 5.17
C THR A 122 -17.77 -14.87 6.18
N THR A 123 -17.67 -13.59 5.86
CA THR A 123 -17.07 -12.55 6.70
C THR A 123 -18.12 -11.57 7.19
N GLN A 124 -17.97 -11.10 8.42
CA GLN A 124 -18.76 -10.01 8.97
C GLN A 124 -17.85 -9.08 9.77
N VAL A 125 -17.81 -7.81 9.38
CA VAL A 125 -17.16 -6.75 10.14
C VAL A 125 -18.16 -6.25 11.18
N THR A 126 -17.73 -6.12 12.43
CA THR A 126 -18.52 -5.62 13.56
C THR A 126 -18.08 -4.23 14.03
N SER A 127 -16.86 -3.81 13.67
CA SER A 127 -16.26 -2.50 13.99
C SER A 127 -15.33 -2.08 12.85
N PRO A 128 -15.24 -0.78 12.46
CA PRO A 128 -15.84 0.39 13.11
C PRO A 128 -17.33 0.60 12.80
N VAL A 129 -17.77 0.14 11.63
CA VAL A 129 -19.17 0.13 11.21
C VAL A 129 -19.51 -1.29 10.83
N GLY A 130 -20.56 -1.84 11.43
CA GLY A 130 -21.00 -3.21 11.14
C GLY A 130 -21.33 -3.38 9.66
N THR A 131 -21.12 -4.59 9.14
CA THR A 131 -21.55 -5.01 7.80
C THR A 131 -22.59 -6.13 7.89
N ASN A 132 -23.35 -6.32 6.82
CA ASN A 132 -24.07 -7.56 6.61
C ASN A 132 -23.06 -8.70 6.35
N PRO A 133 -23.31 -9.94 6.81
CA PRO A 133 -22.50 -11.08 6.45
C PRO A 133 -22.35 -11.17 4.93
N THR A 134 -21.11 -11.19 4.46
CA THR A 134 -20.77 -11.24 3.04
C THR A 134 -20.03 -12.53 2.78
N THR A 135 -20.54 -13.34 1.86
CA THR A 135 -19.92 -14.59 1.45
C THR A 135 -19.14 -14.38 0.15
N PHE A 136 -17.86 -14.75 0.15
CA PHE A 136 -17.04 -14.79 -1.04
C PHE A 136 -16.53 -16.21 -1.30
N GLN A 137 -16.11 -16.43 -2.54
CA GLN A 137 -15.71 -17.74 -3.03
C GLN A 137 -14.19 -17.80 -3.17
N ALA A 138 -13.55 -18.69 -2.41
CA ALA A 138 -12.15 -19.03 -2.56
C ALA A 138 -12.03 -20.38 -3.29
N PRO A 139 -11.85 -20.40 -4.63
CA PRO A 139 -11.63 -21.65 -5.36
C PRO A 139 -10.26 -22.24 -5.01
N LEU A 140 -10.26 -23.42 -4.39
CA LEU A 140 -9.04 -24.16 -4.06
C LEU A 140 -8.79 -25.19 -5.16
N ASN A 141 -7.69 -25.02 -5.89
CA ASN A 141 -7.24 -26.03 -6.84
C ASN A 141 -6.36 -27.05 -6.11
N LEU A 142 -6.56 -28.32 -6.43
CA LEU A 142 -5.90 -29.46 -5.77
C LEU A 142 -5.05 -30.20 -6.79
N ILE A 143 -3.77 -30.39 -6.47
CA ILE A 143 -2.86 -31.24 -7.24
C ILE A 143 -2.54 -32.46 -6.40
N ASN A 144 -2.96 -33.63 -6.88
CA ASN A 144 -2.67 -34.93 -6.29
C ASN A 144 -1.53 -35.58 -7.10
N SER A 145 -0.33 -35.55 -6.56
CA SER A 145 0.90 -35.93 -7.25
C SER A 145 1.06 -37.46 -7.27
N PRO A 146 1.57 -38.06 -8.36
CA PRO A 146 1.95 -39.47 -8.32
C PRO A 146 3.08 -39.72 -7.32
N ASN A 147 2.88 -40.68 -6.42
CA ASN A 147 3.90 -41.05 -5.45
C ASN A 147 5.14 -41.64 -6.11
N THR A 148 6.31 -41.08 -5.78
CA THR A 148 7.63 -41.52 -6.24
C THR A 148 8.57 -41.74 -5.06
N SER A 149 9.85 -42.03 -5.33
CA SER A 149 10.89 -42.09 -4.30
C SER A 149 11.33 -40.71 -3.79
N ASP A 150 11.03 -39.63 -4.51
CA ASP A 150 11.31 -38.26 -4.07
C ASP A 150 10.12 -37.73 -3.25
N PRO A 151 10.30 -37.48 -1.93
CA PRO A 151 9.22 -37.00 -1.07
C PRO A 151 8.65 -35.63 -1.48
N ILE A 152 9.47 -34.76 -2.06
CA ILE A 152 9.05 -33.42 -2.50
C ILE A 152 8.24 -33.52 -3.79
N ALA A 153 8.70 -34.33 -4.74
CA ALA A 153 7.95 -34.58 -5.98
C ALA A 153 6.64 -35.34 -5.75
N SER A 154 6.53 -36.04 -4.63
CA SER A 154 5.31 -36.74 -4.20
C SER A 154 4.38 -35.86 -3.35
N ALA A 155 4.75 -34.62 -3.06
CA ALA A 155 3.90 -33.74 -2.26
C ALA A 155 2.66 -33.32 -3.07
N ASP A 156 1.51 -33.36 -2.41
CA ASP A 156 0.29 -32.77 -2.93
C ASP A 156 0.26 -31.28 -2.59
N SER A 157 -0.55 -30.53 -3.33
CA SER A 157 -0.65 -29.09 -3.09
C SER A 157 -2.02 -28.51 -3.30
N VAL A 158 -2.23 -27.38 -2.62
CA VAL A 158 -3.41 -26.52 -2.78
C VAL A 158 -2.94 -25.15 -3.24
N PHE A 159 -3.59 -24.59 -4.25
CA PHE A 159 -3.30 -23.23 -4.71
C PHE A 159 -4.55 -22.44 -5.07
N LEU A 160 -4.46 -21.12 -4.90
CA LEU A 160 -5.48 -20.16 -5.32
C LEU A 160 -5.19 -19.66 -6.75
N PRO A 161 -6.21 -19.30 -7.54
CA PRO A 161 -5.99 -18.59 -8.79
C PRO A 161 -5.23 -17.29 -8.56
N LYS A 162 -4.32 -16.96 -9.49
CA LYS A 162 -3.67 -15.66 -9.51
C LYS A 162 -4.74 -14.59 -9.75
N ASN A 163 -4.89 -13.66 -8.80
CA ASN A 163 -5.86 -12.57 -8.78
C ASN A 163 -7.29 -13.00 -8.40
N LEU A 164 -7.52 -13.25 -7.11
CA LEU A 164 -8.87 -13.29 -6.58
C LEU A 164 -9.50 -11.90 -6.60
N PRO A 165 -10.79 -11.76 -6.99
CA PRO A 165 -11.47 -10.48 -6.94
C PRO A 165 -11.58 -10.00 -5.48
N PRO A 166 -11.37 -8.69 -5.22
CA PRO A 166 -11.59 -8.13 -3.88
C PRO A 166 -13.03 -8.32 -3.41
N VAL A 167 -13.19 -8.53 -2.11
CA VAL A 167 -14.50 -8.71 -1.44
C VAL A 167 -14.99 -7.36 -0.95
N VAL A 168 -16.03 -6.84 -1.59
CA VAL A 168 -16.65 -5.56 -1.22
C VAL A 168 -17.80 -5.80 -0.26
N MET A 169 -17.68 -5.29 0.96
CA MET A 169 -18.68 -5.40 2.03
C MET A 169 -19.40 -4.08 2.21
N GLN A 170 -20.72 -4.08 2.06
CA GLN A 170 -21.54 -2.91 2.33
C GLN A 170 -21.65 -2.69 3.84
N THR A 171 -21.30 -1.48 4.29
CA THR A 171 -21.47 -1.08 5.69
C THR A 171 -22.91 -0.63 5.94
N LEU A 172 -23.38 -0.72 7.20
CA LEU A 172 -24.75 -0.37 7.59
C LEU A 172 -25.07 1.15 7.55
N GLY A 173 -24.21 1.97 6.94
CA GLY A 173 -24.40 3.43 6.85
C GLY A 173 -23.19 4.24 6.41
N GLY A 174 -22.23 3.65 5.69
CA GLY A 174 -21.00 4.33 5.27
C GLY A 174 -20.43 3.82 3.95
N ALA A 175 -19.18 4.17 3.68
CA ALA A 175 -18.43 3.64 2.54
C ALA A 175 -18.28 2.11 2.65
N PRO A 176 -18.22 1.38 1.52
CA PRO A 176 -17.96 -0.05 1.55
C PRO A 176 -16.55 -0.34 2.06
N ILE A 177 -16.38 -1.48 2.72
CA ILE A 177 -15.07 -1.99 3.14
C ILE A 177 -14.63 -3.03 2.11
N THR A 178 -13.39 -2.96 1.67
CA THR A 178 -12.82 -3.92 0.72
C THR A 178 -11.81 -4.82 1.42
N LEU A 179 -11.92 -6.13 1.19
CA LEU A 179 -11.02 -7.16 1.69
C LEU A 179 -10.37 -7.89 0.51
N GLU A 180 -9.05 -7.88 0.44
CA GLU A 180 -8.27 -8.71 -0.47
C GLU A 180 -7.94 -10.06 0.18
N ILE A 181 -7.70 -11.07 -0.67
CA ILE A 181 -7.26 -12.40 -0.27
C ILE A 181 -5.88 -12.63 -0.91
N PRO A 182 -4.78 -12.23 -0.24
CA PRO A 182 -3.45 -12.26 -0.83
C PRO A 182 -2.94 -13.68 -1.12
N GLY A 183 -3.43 -14.67 -0.39
CA GLY A 183 -2.98 -16.05 -0.51
C GLY A 183 -2.97 -16.80 0.81
N PHE A 184 -1.97 -17.64 0.98
CA PHE A 184 -1.69 -18.44 2.16
C PHE A 184 -0.52 -17.88 2.97
N GLY A 185 -0.61 -18.05 4.29
CA GLY A 185 0.47 -17.75 5.23
C GLY A 185 1.56 -18.81 5.25
N THR A 186 2.46 -18.68 6.22
CA THR A 186 3.47 -19.70 6.49
C THR A 186 2.80 -21.02 6.89
N THR A 187 3.21 -22.11 6.26
CA THR A 187 2.77 -23.45 6.67
C THR A 187 3.49 -23.93 7.91
N THR A 188 2.78 -24.69 8.74
CA THR A 188 3.37 -25.47 9.85
C THR A 188 3.13 -26.96 9.62
N GLY A 189 3.90 -27.81 10.31
CA GLY A 189 3.79 -29.28 10.19
C GLY A 189 4.62 -29.84 9.03
N SER A 190 4.06 -30.81 8.30
CA SER A 190 4.74 -31.54 7.23
C SER A 190 4.58 -30.88 5.85
N GLY A 191 4.60 -29.55 5.81
CA GLY A 191 4.38 -28.79 4.59
C GLY A 191 5.29 -27.58 4.46
N PHE A 192 5.30 -27.02 3.25
CA PHE A 192 5.99 -25.78 2.89
C PHE A 192 5.08 -24.94 2.01
N SER A 193 5.23 -23.61 2.01
CA SER A 193 4.39 -22.72 1.22
C SER A 193 5.16 -21.65 0.45
N THR A 194 4.53 -21.22 -0.63
CA THR A 194 4.64 -19.88 -1.20
C THR A 194 3.35 -19.12 -0.87
N ILE A 195 3.29 -17.82 -1.19
CA ILE A 195 2.06 -17.06 -0.92
C ILE A 195 0.83 -17.63 -1.65
N ASP A 196 0.98 -18.18 -2.87
CA ASP A 196 -0.18 -18.64 -3.65
C ASP A 196 -0.49 -20.14 -3.49
N GLN A 197 0.43 -20.90 -2.89
CA GLN A 197 0.39 -22.36 -2.89
C GLN A 197 1.07 -22.95 -1.66
N PHE A 198 0.47 -23.98 -1.07
CA PHE A 198 1.13 -24.80 -0.07
C PHE A 198 1.14 -26.28 -0.43
N PHE A 199 2.18 -26.96 0.01
CA PHE A 199 2.48 -28.36 -0.27
C PHE A 199 2.46 -29.17 1.00
N VAL A 200 2.02 -30.42 0.92
CA VAL A 200 1.99 -31.35 2.06
C VAL A 200 2.58 -32.69 1.65
N LEU A 201 3.57 -33.15 2.41
CA LEU A 201 4.19 -34.46 2.18
C LEU A 201 3.21 -35.60 2.36
N GLU A 202 3.40 -36.68 1.61
CA GLU A 202 2.61 -37.92 1.72
C GLU A 202 2.42 -38.37 3.16
N ARG A 203 1.16 -38.68 3.52
CA ARG A 203 0.73 -39.13 4.86
C ARG A 203 0.98 -38.11 5.98
N GLY A 204 1.34 -36.88 5.62
CA GLY A 204 1.56 -35.77 6.54
C GLY A 204 0.31 -34.90 6.71
N THR A 205 0.37 -34.06 7.75
CA THR A 205 -0.57 -32.95 7.94
C THR A 205 0.21 -31.65 7.91
N ALA A 206 -0.31 -30.65 7.20
CA ALA A 206 0.15 -29.28 7.32
C ALA A 206 -1.02 -28.34 7.57
N THR A 207 -0.72 -27.22 8.21
CA THR A 207 -1.68 -26.14 8.43
C THR A 207 -1.18 -24.89 7.73
N ALA A 208 -2.05 -24.23 6.96
CA ALA A 208 -1.80 -22.93 6.35
C ALA A 208 -2.88 -21.93 6.76
N ASP A 209 -2.51 -20.68 7.03
CA ASP A 209 -3.49 -19.61 7.20
C ASP A 209 -4.01 -19.16 5.82
N LEU A 210 -5.32 -18.94 5.70
CA LEU A 210 -5.88 -18.15 4.60
C LEU A 210 -5.75 -16.68 4.98
N LEU A 211 -5.00 -15.90 4.19
CA LEU A 211 -4.71 -14.51 4.51
C LEU A 211 -5.80 -13.59 3.99
N GLY A 212 -6.08 -12.55 4.77
CA GLY A 212 -6.91 -11.41 4.42
C GLY A 212 -6.13 -10.11 4.60
N ARG A 213 -6.51 -9.10 3.83
CA ARG A 213 -5.98 -7.75 3.96
C ARG A 213 -7.06 -6.74 3.68
N PHE A 214 -7.33 -5.85 4.63
CA PHE A 214 -8.23 -4.73 4.39
C PHE A 214 -7.55 -3.70 3.49
N VAL A 215 -8.33 -3.17 2.57
CA VAL A 215 -7.92 -2.14 1.64
C VAL A 215 -8.48 -0.81 2.14
N PRO A 216 -7.67 0.27 2.22
CA PRO A 216 -8.17 1.61 2.55
C PRO A 216 -9.34 2.00 1.64
N ALA A 217 -10.35 2.66 2.19
CA ALA A 217 -11.61 2.93 1.46
C ALA A 217 -11.41 3.67 0.12
N CYS A 218 -10.39 4.53 0.04
CA CYS A 218 -10.08 5.27 -1.18
C CYS A 218 -9.42 4.41 -2.27
N ASP A 219 -8.69 3.36 -1.90
CA ASP A 219 -7.86 2.60 -2.83
C ASP A 219 -8.65 1.95 -3.98
N PRO A 220 -9.79 1.25 -3.77
CA PRO A 220 -10.56 0.72 -4.89
C PRO A 220 -11.18 1.83 -5.76
N ILE A 221 -11.33 3.05 -5.26
CA ILE A 221 -11.88 4.20 -6.01
C ILE A 221 -10.82 4.75 -6.99
N VAL A 222 -9.55 4.78 -6.57
CA VAL A 222 -8.47 5.47 -7.31
C VAL A 222 -7.48 4.51 -8.00
N ASN A 223 -7.38 3.27 -7.54
CA ASN A 223 -6.44 2.30 -8.10
C ASN A 223 -6.83 1.93 -9.53
N GLY A 224 -5.88 2.06 -10.46
CA GLY A 224 -6.10 1.84 -11.88
C GLY A 224 -7.09 2.82 -12.55
N ALA A 225 -7.51 3.87 -11.83
CA ALA A 225 -8.47 4.87 -12.30
C ALA A 225 -7.81 5.99 -13.14
N THR A 226 -6.48 6.00 -13.22
CA THR A 226 -5.70 6.97 -13.98
C THR A 226 -5.12 6.32 -15.24
N SER A 227 -5.36 6.97 -16.38
CA SER A 227 -4.73 6.65 -17.67
C SER A 227 -3.77 7.77 -18.05
N VAL A 228 -2.58 7.42 -18.54
CA VAL A 228 -1.56 8.37 -18.99
C VAL A 228 -1.20 8.04 -20.43
N GLU A 229 -1.24 9.06 -21.28
CA GLU A 229 -0.93 8.98 -22.71
C GLU A 229 -0.06 10.16 -23.10
N TYR A 230 0.70 10.03 -24.19
CA TYR A 230 1.47 11.14 -24.73
C TYR A 230 1.41 11.14 -26.27
N SER A 231 1.50 12.32 -26.84
CA SER A 231 1.50 12.54 -28.29
C SER A 231 2.43 13.70 -28.63
N GLY A 232 3.63 13.36 -29.12
CA GLY A 232 4.65 14.35 -29.43
C GLY A 232 5.15 15.05 -28.17
N PRO A 233 5.06 16.39 -28.07
CA PRO A 233 5.50 17.13 -26.89
C PRO A 233 4.47 17.14 -25.75
N THR A 234 3.25 16.67 -26.01
CA THR A 234 2.16 16.73 -25.04
C THR A 234 2.03 15.42 -24.28
N ILE A 235 1.95 15.50 -22.96
CA ILE A 235 1.53 14.41 -22.08
C ILE A 235 0.14 14.74 -21.53
N THR A 236 -0.69 13.72 -21.38
CA THR A 236 -2.04 13.85 -20.84
C THR A 236 -2.28 12.73 -19.85
N ALA A 237 -2.85 13.08 -18.69
CA ALA A 237 -3.34 12.10 -17.73
C ALA A 237 -4.83 12.36 -17.47
N THR A 238 -5.61 11.29 -17.43
CA THR A 238 -7.03 11.34 -17.15
C THR A 238 -7.32 10.47 -15.95
N PHE A 239 -7.78 11.10 -14.87
CA PHE A 239 -8.31 10.41 -13.69
C PHE A 239 -9.83 10.30 -13.81
N MET A 240 -10.33 9.08 -13.74
CA MET A 240 -11.76 8.75 -13.74
C MET A 240 -12.05 7.77 -12.60
N PRO A 241 -12.61 8.22 -11.46
CA PRO A 241 -12.89 7.35 -10.33
C PRO A 241 -13.64 6.08 -10.73
N ASN A 242 -13.27 4.95 -10.13
CA ASN A 242 -13.96 3.69 -10.34
C ASN A 242 -15.42 3.75 -9.86
N PHE A 243 -16.20 2.72 -10.19
CA PHE A 243 -17.61 2.58 -9.80
C PHE A 243 -18.54 3.68 -10.33
N ASN A 244 -18.14 4.36 -11.42
CA ASN A 244 -18.91 5.43 -12.05
C ASN A 244 -19.29 6.56 -11.07
N LEU A 245 -18.40 6.83 -10.11
CA LEU A 245 -18.55 7.92 -9.14
C LEU A 245 -18.26 9.27 -9.82
N THR A 246 -18.94 10.32 -9.35
CA THR A 246 -18.48 11.68 -9.64
C THR A 246 -17.17 11.96 -8.91
N ILE A 247 -16.39 12.94 -9.40
CA ILE A 247 -15.16 13.40 -8.73
C ILE A 247 -15.46 13.80 -7.26
N SER A 248 -16.56 14.53 -7.04
CA SER A 248 -16.98 14.93 -5.69
C SER A 248 -17.38 13.77 -4.78
N GLN A 249 -18.10 12.77 -5.31
CA GLN A 249 -18.46 11.57 -4.56
C GLN A 249 -17.21 10.76 -4.18
N ALA A 250 -16.27 10.63 -5.12
CA ALA A 250 -15.00 9.96 -4.89
C ALA A 250 -14.19 10.67 -3.80
N ALA A 251 -14.08 12.01 -3.86
CA ALA A 251 -13.35 12.79 -2.85
C ALA A 251 -13.97 12.59 -1.47
N GLN A 252 -15.30 12.73 -1.37
CA GLN A 252 -16.03 12.54 -0.11
C GLN A 252 -15.84 11.13 0.47
N LEU A 253 -15.92 10.08 -0.36
CA LEU A 253 -15.71 8.69 0.08
C LEU A 253 -14.25 8.41 0.49
N CYS A 254 -13.31 9.10 -0.14
CA CYS A 254 -11.89 9.04 0.19
C CYS A 254 -11.49 9.89 1.41
N GLY A 255 -12.38 10.76 1.90
CA GLY A 255 -12.07 11.71 2.98
C GLY A 255 -11.24 12.92 2.53
N TYR A 256 -11.26 13.23 1.23
CA TYR A 256 -10.65 14.42 0.65
C TYR A 256 -11.69 15.52 0.44
N ASP A 257 -11.25 16.77 0.45
CA ASP A 257 -12.05 17.90 0.00
C ASP A 257 -12.26 17.82 -1.52
N HIS A 258 -11.19 17.60 -2.27
CA HIS A 258 -11.20 17.42 -3.72
C HIS A 258 -9.92 16.71 -4.22
N PHE A 259 -9.78 16.56 -5.55
CA PHE A 259 -8.58 16.04 -6.19
C PHE A 259 -7.94 17.10 -7.07
N ASN A 260 -6.61 17.09 -7.13
CA ASN A 260 -5.81 17.97 -8.00
C ASN A 260 -4.61 17.17 -8.55
N TRP A 261 -3.71 17.84 -9.28
CA TRP A 261 -2.42 17.29 -9.68
C TRP A 261 -1.29 18.05 -8.99
N TYR A 262 -0.15 17.40 -8.84
CA TYR A 262 1.07 17.98 -8.30
C TYR A 262 2.23 17.57 -9.20
N GLN A 263 3.04 18.52 -9.65
CA GLN A 263 4.16 18.26 -10.54
C GLN A 263 5.44 18.89 -10.00
N VAL A 264 6.54 18.14 -10.11
CA VAL A 264 7.88 18.59 -9.75
C VAL A 264 8.79 18.40 -10.94
N ILE A 265 9.53 19.46 -11.26
CA ILE A 265 10.67 19.41 -12.16
C ILE A 265 11.90 19.06 -11.33
N ASP A 266 12.49 17.90 -11.59
CA ASP A 266 13.67 17.39 -10.89
C ASP A 266 14.97 17.53 -11.71
N THR A 267 14.83 17.78 -13.00
CA THR A 267 15.94 18.02 -13.93
C THR A 267 15.58 19.20 -14.82
N ASP A 268 16.38 20.25 -14.76
CA ASP A 268 16.26 21.43 -15.62
C ASP A 268 17.64 22.07 -15.74
N PRO A 269 18.26 22.05 -16.93
CA PRO A 269 19.56 22.67 -17.15
C PRO A 269 19.53 24.20 -17.09
N ASN A 270 18.38 24.83 -17.28
CA ASN A 270 18.23 26.28 -17.35
C ASN A 270 17.01 26.75 -16.53
N PRO A 271 16.98 26.57 -15.19
CA PRO A 271 15.82 26.88 -14.39
C PRO A 271 15.36 28.34 -14.54
N PRO A 272 14.09 28.59 -14.85
CA PRO A 272 13.56 29.94 -14.96
C PRO A 272 13.55 30.66 -13.61
N GLY A 273 13.58 31.99 -13.66
CA GLY A 273 13.32 32.82 -12.47
C GLY A 273 14.31 32.68 -11.31
N GLY A 274 15.48 32.08 -11.53
CA GLY A 274 16.48 31.84 -10.47
C GLY A 274 16.14 30.67 -9.54
N LEU A 275 15.23 29.78 -9.96
CA LEU A 275 14.93 28.55 -9.25
C LEU A 275 16.12 27.58 -9.28
N SER A 276 16.06 26.59 -8.39
CA SER A 276 16.98 25.44 -8.38
C SER A 276 16.14 24.16 -8.35
N VAL A 277 16.54 23.15 -9.11
CA VAL A 277 15.90 21.85 -9.03
C VAL A 277 16.16 21.16 -7.67
N PRO A 278 15.21 20.35 -7.17
CA PRO A 278 13.84 20.21 -7.68
C PRO A 278 12.95 21.41 -7.31
N TYR A 279 11.97 21.74 -8.16
CA TYR A 279 10.96 22.77 -7.89
C TYR A 279 9.56 22.36 -8.38
N VAL A 280 8.52 22.90 -7.74
CA VAL A 280 7.11 22.64 -8.11
C VAL A 280 6.77 23.38 -9.40
N ASP A 281 6.01 22.72 -10.26
CA ASP A 281 5.52 23.28 -11.51
C ASP A 281 3.97 23.25 -11.56
N PRO A 282 3.29 24.41 -11.67
CA PRO A 282 3.87 25.75 -11.69
C PRO A 282 4.44 26.13 -10.31
N PRO A 283 5.46 27.00 -10.24
CA PRO A 283 5.94 27.49 -8.95
C PRO A 283 4.86 28.26 -8.20
N ILE A 284 4.86 28.14 -6.87
CA ILE A 284 3.90 28.79 -5.99
C ILE A 284 3.84 30.30 -6.27
N GLY A 285 2.64 30.83 -6.54
CA GLY A 285 2.39 32.23 -6.93
C GLY A 285 2.67 32.56 -8.40
N GLY A 286 3.28 31.63 -9.14
CA GLY A 286 3.66 31.76 -10.55
C GLY A 286 4.60 32.93 -10.83
N GLY A 287 4.47 33.50 -12.02
CA GLY A 287 5.15 34.72 -12.42
C GLY A 287 5.25 34.88 -13.94
N PRO A 288 5.71 36.04 -14.43
CA PRO A 288 5.84 36.29 -15.87
C PRO A 288 6.75 35.29 -16.60
N ALA A 289 7.73 34.70 -15.89
CA ALA A 289 8.61 33.67 -16.43
C ALA A 289 7.90 32.31 -16.63
N PHE A 290 6.69 32.15 -16.08
CA PHE A 290 5.91 30.91 -16.02
C PHE A 290 4.57 31.04 -16.76
N GLY A 291 4.43 32.03 -17.63
CA GLY A 291 3.23 32.22 -18.45
C GLY A 291 2.03 32.83 -17.71
N GLY A 292 2.13 33.15 -16.42
CA GLY A 292 1.04 33.76 -15.66
C GLY A 292 1.27 33.75 -14.15
N PHE A 293 0.36 34.36 -13.40
CA PHE A 293 0.30 34.20 -11.95
C PHE A 293 -0.52 32.95 -11.62
N ALA A 294 -0.01 32.13 -10.71
CA ALA A 294 -0.71 31.01 -10.11
C ALA A 294 -1.21 31.40 -8.71
N ASP A 295 -2.07 30.59 -8.11
CA ASP A 295 -2.39 30.77 -6.69
C ASP A 295 -1.19 30.41 -5.77
N ASN A 296 -1.37 30.60 -4.45
CA ASN A 296 -0.32 30.32 -3.47
C ASN A 296 -0.38 28.89 -2.92
N LEU A 297 -0.91 27.95 -3.70
CA LEU A 297 -0.93 26.53 -3.38
C LEU A 297 0.08 25.79 -4.27
N PRO A 298 0.53 24.59 -3.87
CA PRO A 298 1.58 23.89 -4.60
C PRO A 298 1.00 22.96 -5.68
N PHE A 299 -0.25 23.16 -6.09
CA PHE A 299 -0.93 22.26 -7.02
C PHE A 299 -0.81 22.75 -8.46
N TYR A 300 -0.92 21.82 -9.39
CA TYR A 300 -0.78 22.07 -10.82
C TYR A 300 -1.89 23.00 -11.35
N TRP A 301 -3.13 22.74 -10.95
CA TRP A 301 -4.25 23.60 -11.32
C TRP A 301 -4.58 24.58 -10.19
N ASP A 302 -4.80 25.84 -10.59
CA ASP A 302 -5.22 26.90 -9.69
C ASP A 302 -6.61 26.58 -9.09
N GLU A 303 -6.72 26.61 -7.77
CA GLU A 303 -7.97 26.41 -7.04
C GLU A 303 -8.72 27.72 -6.82
N GLN A 304 -8.03 28.85 -7.01
CA GLN A 304 -8.55 30.19 -6.87
C GLN A 304 -8.37 31.00 -8.16
N GLY A 305 -9.24 32.00 -8.37
CA GLY A 305 -9.12 32.95 -9.47
C GLY A 305 -10.29 32.92 -10.44
N SER A 306 -10.06 33.43 -11.64
CA SER A 306 -11.09 33.47 -12.68
C SER A 306 -11.17 32.15 -13.43
N THR A 307 -12.37 31.60 -13.58
CA THR A 307 -12.63 30.46 -14.47
C THR A 307 -12.52 30.88 -15.94
N ASN A 308 -12.30 29.91 -16.85
CA ASN A 308 -12.03 30.08 -18.28
C ASN A 308 -10.62 30.55 -18.66
N THR A 309 -9.63 30.38 -17.77
CA THR A 309 -8.21 30.59 -18.11
C THR A 309 -7.54 29.31 -18.63
N GLY A 310 -8.17 28.15 -18.45
CA GLY A 310 -7.58 26.83 -18.74
C GLY A 310 -6.66 26.33 -17.63
N TYR A 311 -6.17 27.22 -16.76
CA TYR A 311 -5.32 26.89 -15.61
C TYR A 311 -6.11 26.68 -14.32
N HIS A 312 -7.38 27.09 -14.30
CA HIS A 312 -8.26 26.90 -13.15
C HIS A 312 -8.75 25.45 -13.06
N LEU A 313 -8.74 24.85 -11.87
CA LEU A 313 -9.13 23.45 -11.61
C LEU A 313 -10.50 23.10 -12.21
N GLN A 314 -11.48 24.00 -12.04
CA GLN A 314 -12.84 23.82 -12.59
C GLN A 314 -12.91 23.69 -14.11
N ASP A 315 -11.96 24.26 -14.86
CA ASP A 315 -11.93 24.15 -16.32
C ASP A 315 -11.48 22.75 -16.77
N ASN A 316 -10.71 22.06 -15.91
CA ASN A 316 -10.14 20.72 -16.12
C ASN A 316 -10.95 19.61 -15.41
N LEU A 317 -12.00 19.99 -14.69
CA LEU A 317 -12.96 19.09 -14.06
C LEU A 317 -14.20 18.87 -14.93
N ARG A 318 -14.64 17.61 -14.97
CA ARG A 318 -15.96 17.18 -15.44
C ARG A 318 -16.59 16.31 -14.34
N ALA A 319 -17.86 15.94 -14.50
CA ALA A 319 -18.60 15.22 -13.47
C ALA A 319 -17.85 14.00 -12.90
N ASN A 320 -17.21 13.20 -13.75
CA ASN A 320 -16.51 11.96 -13.40
C ASN A 320 -15.07 11.92 -13.93
N LYS A 321 -14.49 13.07 -14.27
CA LYS A 321 -13.16 13.14 -14.88
C LYS A 321 -12.40 14.37 -14.41
N LEU A 322 -11.13 14.17 -14.04
CA LEU A 322 -10.14 15.24 -13.86
C LEU A 322 -9.03 15.05 -14.89
N LEU A 323 -8.73 16.12 -15.64
CA LEU A 323 -7.69 16.13 -16.67
C LEU A 323 -6.40 16.73 -16.10
N TYR A 324 -5.27 16.18 -16.54
CA TYR A 324 -3.95 16.82 -16.53
C TYR A 324 -3.44 16.82 -17.97
N GLU A 325 -2.84 17.93 -18.39
CA GLU A 325 -2.23 18.07 -19.69
C GLU A 325 -1.04 19.01 -19.55
N ASP A 326 0.12 18.59 -20.06
CA ASP A 326 1.31 19.42 -20.09
C ASP A 326 2.01 19.31 -21.45
N THR A 327 2.58 20.42 -21.91
CA THR A 327 3.32 20.53 -23.17
C THR A 327 4.55 21.41 -22.96
N PRO A 328 5.55 20.94 -22.19
CA PRO A 328 6.68 21.75 -21.81
C PRO A 328 7.53 22.07 -23.04
N SER A 329 7.89 23.34 -23.19
CA SER A 329 8.72 23.83 -24.29
C SER A 329 9.83 24.68 -23.70
N GLU A 330 11.07 24.20 -23.77
CA GLU A 330 12.24 24.91 -23.26
C GLU A 330 13.23 25.24 -24.39
N PRO A 331 13.15 26.44 -25.00
CA PRO A 331 13.97 26.82 -26.15
C PRO A 331 15.49 26.82 -25.88
N SER A 332 15.90 26.89 -24.61
CA SER A 332 17.32 26.87 -24.23
C SER A 332 17.93 25.47 -24.18
N LEU A 333 17.14 24.40 -24.36
CA LEU A 333 17.66 23.04 -24.41
C LEU A 333 18.60 22.86 -25.61
N THR A 334 19.80 22.39 -25.34
CA THR A 334 20.79 21.98 -26.33
C THR A 334 20.80 20.45 -26.49
N ALA A 335 21.52 19.97 -27.49
CA ALA A 335 21.67 18.54 -27.78
C ALA A 335 21.98 17.70 -26.52
N GLY A 336 21.15 16.69 -26.25
CA GLY A 336 21.32 15.81 -25.10
C GLY A 336 20.83 16.36 -23.75
N GLN A 337 20.25 17.56 -23.73
CA GLN A 337 19.56 18.10 -22.55
C GLN A 337 18.07 17.75 -22.56
N PHE A 338 17.46 17.71 -21.38
CA PHE A 338 16.04 17.42 -21.20
C PHE A 338 15.55 18.03 -19.88
N LEU A 339 14.23 18.17 -19.78
CA LEU A 339 13.50 18.39 -18.55
C LEU A 339 13.05 17.05 -17.97
N GLY A 340 13.12 16.89 -16.65
CA GLY A 340 12.69 15.71 -15.92
C GLY A 340 11.55 16.06 -14.97
N PHE A 341 10.50 15.24 -14.98
CA PHE A 341 9.24 15.50 -14.28
C PHE A 341 8.83 14.32 -13.41
N ASN A 342 8.28 14.63 -12.25
CA ASN A 342 7.51 13.71 -11.41
C ASN A 342 6.12 14.31 -11.23
N THR A 343 5.10 13.61 -11.72
CA THR A 343 3.72 14.07 -11.73
C THR A 343 2.85 13.12 -10.93
N SER A 344 1.99 13.68 -10.07
CA SER A 344 1.16 12.95 -9.12
C SER A 344 -0.29 13.40 -9.17
N LEU A 345 -1.22 12.44 -9.23
CA LEU A 345 -2.60 12.67 -8.82
C LEU A 345 -2.62 12.79 -7.29
N VAL A 346 -3.27 13.82 -6.76
CA VAL A 346 -3.33 14.05 -5.31
C VAL A 346 -4.75 14.19 -4.80
N GLY A 347 -4.99 13.69 -3.59
CA GLY A 347 -6.19 13.95 -2.80
C GLY A 347 -5.90 15.04 -1.79
N VAL A 348 -6.60 16.18 -1.91
CA VAL A 348 -6.38 17.37 -1.08
C VAL A 348 -7.33 17.35 0.12
N LEU A 349 -6.81 17.61 1.31
CA LEU A 349 -7.59 17.66 2.55
C LEU A 349 -8.08 19.07 2.88
N PRO A 350 -9.07 19.23 3.79
CA PRO A 350 -9.58 20.54 4.19
C PRO A 350 -8.54 21.48 4.82
N ASP A 351 -7.39 20.97 5.26
CA ASP A 351 -6.27 21.75 5.80
C ASP A 351 -5.16 22.02 4.75
N ASN A 352 -5.42 21.73 3.47
CA ASN A 352 -4.51 21.81 2.33
C ASN A 352 -3.29 20.86 2.41
N THR A 353 -3.22 19.96 3.39
CA THR A 353 -2.33 18.79 3.28
C THR A 353 -2.90 17.83 2.23
N TRP A 354 -2.07 16.90 1.75
CA TRP A 354 -2.48 16.04 0.64
C TRP A 354 -1.82 14.67 0.69
N ASP A 355 -2.46 13.71 0.01
CA ASP A 355 -1.92 12.37 -0.21
C ASP A 355 -1.67 12.18 -1.71
N THR A 356 -0.51 11.65 -2.06
CA THR A 356 -0.23 11.12 -3.41
C THR A 356 -1.07 9.87 -3.65
N LEU A 357 -1.83 9.85 -4.74
CA LEU A 357 -2.76 8.76 -5.09
C LEU A 357 -2.30 7.93 -6.29
N TYR A 358 -1.53 8.53 -7.18
CA TYR A 358 -0.93 7.88 -8.33
C TYR A 358 0.22 8.76 -8.79
N ALA A 359 1.36 8.16 -9.12
CA ALA A 359 2.55 8.89 -9.55
C ALA A 359 3.15 8.28 -10.81
N PHE A 360 3.69 9.15 -11.67
CA PHE A 360 4.45 8.78 -12.85
C PHE A 360 5.59 9.77 -13.07
N SER A 361 6.67 9.33 -13.72
CA SER A 361 7.77 10.17 -14.14
C SER A 361 7.93 10.13 -15.65
N TRP A 362 8.42 11.23 -16.20
CA TRP A 362 8.61 11.38 -17.63
C TRP A 362 9.65 12.47 -17.91
N LYS A 363 10.13 12.52 -19.15
CA LYS A 363 11.09 13.53 -19.61
C LYS A 363 10.62 14.18 -20.90
N SER A 364 11.09 15.40 -21.14
CA SER A 364 10.88 16.11 -22.40
C SER A 364 12.18 16.74 -22.87
N ASP A 365 12.52 16.56 -24.14
CA ASP A 365 13.59 17.29 -24.83
C ASP A 365 13.03 18.28 -25.87
N PHE A 366 11.76 18.67 -25.72
CA PHE A 366 11.10 19.61 -26.62
C PHE A 366 11.58 21.06 -26.39
N ASN A 367 12.16 21.65 -27.43
CA ASN A 367 12.68 23.03 -27.42
C ASN A 367 11.82 24.02 -28.21
N GLY A 368 10.59 23.66 -28.58
CA GLY A 368 9.67 24.55 -29.30
C GLY A 368 9.81 24.52 -30.83
N THR A 369 10.76 23.78 -31.41
CA THR A 369 10.89 23.62 -32.87
C THR A 369 10.24 22.31 -33.34
N VAL A 370 9.26 22.39 -34.25
CA VAL A 370 8.48 21.24 -34.73
C VAL A 370 9.38 20.15 -35.35
N GLY A 371 9.48 19.00 -34.69
CA GLY A 371 10.10 17.77 -35.19
C GLY A 371 9.26 16.56 -34.80
N GLY A 372 8.87 15.76 -35.79
CA GLY A 372 7.89 14.69 -35.61
C GLY A 372 8.41 13.47 -34.83
N VAL A 373 7.50 12.92 -34.03
CA VAL A 373 7.28 11.51 -33.65
C VAL A 373 8.53 10.60 -33.66
N SER A 374 8.93 10.15 -32.46
CA SER A 374 9.70 8.91 -32.30
C SER A 374 8.87 7.89 -31.50
N SER A 375 7.90 7.25 -32.16
CA SER A 375 7.06 6.19 -31.56
C SER A 375 7.82 4.87 -31.29
N ARG A 376 9.13 4.85 -31.49
CA ARG A 376 10.03 3.76 -31.07
C ARG A 376 11.42 4.33 -30.76
N ARG A 377 11.64 4.83 -29.55
CA ARG A 377 13.02 5.01 -29.06
C ARG A 377 13.21 4.18 -27.80
N THR A 378 14.26 3.37 -27.83
CA THR A 378 14.72 2.55 -26.73
C THR A 378 15.02 3.46 -25.55
N ILE A 379 14.49 3.07 -24.39
CA ILE A 379 14.78 3.62 -23.05
C ILE A 379 16.24 4.10 -22.96
N GLY A 380 16.44 5.38 -22.57
CA GLY A 380 17.70 5.81 -21.95
C GLY A 380 18.65 6.74 -22.71
N SER A 381 18.25 7.52 -23.73
CA SER A 381 19.08 8.68 -24.16
C SER A 381 18.30 9.80 -24.86
N PRO A 382 18.53 11.08 -24.46
CA PRO A 382 17.95 12.26 -25.13
C PRO A 382 18.44 12.42 -26.57
N ASP A 383 17.67 13.09 -27.44
CA ASP A 383 18.03 13.30 -28.83
C ASP A 383 19.27 14.24 -28.96
N PRO A 384 20.32 13.85 -29.68
CA PRO A 384 21.46 14.73 -29.97
C PRO A 384 21.11 15.93 -30.90
N GLY A 385 19.88 16.02 -31.42
CA GLY A 385 19.42 17.10 -32.30
C GLY A 385 18.41 18.09 -31.70
N GLY A 386 17.89 17.85 -30.48
CA GLY A 386 16.96 18.76 -29.81
C GLY A 386 15.60 18.97 -30.51
N THR A 387 15.08 17.98 -31.24
CA THR A 387 13.77 18.10 -31.92
C THR A 387 12.68 17.20 -31.32
N GLY A 388 12.87 16.71 -30.09
CA GLY A 388 12.09 15.62 -29.49
C GLY A 388 10.90 16.07 -28.61
N GLY A 389 10.30 15.11 -27.91
CA GLY A 389 9.02 15.24 -27.20
C GLY A 389 9.03 14.43 -25.91
N VAL A 390 7.90 13.88 -25.50
CA VAL A 390 7.83 13.08 -24.26
C VAL A 390 8.55 11.73 -24.43
N PHE A 391 9.41 11.36 -23.48
CA PHE A 391 10.10 10.06 -23.43
C PHE A 391 10.35 9.59 -21.97
N ASP A 392 10.90 8.37 -21.82
CA ASP A 392 11.20 7.73 -20.52
C ASP A 392 10.00 7.76 -19.53
N LEU A 393 8.78 7.55 -20.03
CA LEU A 393 7.58 7.47 -19.20
C LEU A 393 7.60 6.21 -18.32
N GLN A 394 7.56 6.40 -17.00
CA GLN A 394 7.41 5.35 -16.00
C GLN A 394 6.11 5.58 -15.22
N LEU A 395 5.26 4.55 -15.16
CA LEU A 395 3.91 4.61 -14.58
C LEU A 395 3.84 3.86 -13.24
N ASP A 396 2.85 4.23 -12.41
CA ASP A 396 2.53 3.58 -11.13
C ASP A 396 3.75 3.47 -10.21
N LEU A 397 4.48 4.59 -10.05
CA LEU A 397 5.67 4.67 -9.23
C LEU A 397 5.36 4.33 -7.77
N ASN A 398 6.27 3.61 -7.14
CA ASN A 398 6.32 3.47 -5.69
C ASN A 398 7.01 4.68 -5.06
N PRO A 399 6.75 4.96 -3.77
CA PRO A 399 7.41 6.06 -3.07
C PRO A 399 8.95 5.97 -3.12
N ASP A 400 9.53 4.77 -3.08
CA ASP A 400 10.99 4.59 -3.16
C ASP A 400 11.58 4.80 -4.55
N GLU A 401 10.74 4.85 -5.60
CA GLU A 401 11.15 5.12 -6.98
C GLU A 401 11.16 6.62 -7.32
N VAL A 402 10.46 7.45 -6.53
CA VAL A 402 10.52 8.93 -6.64
C VAL A 402 11.82 9.42 -6.00
N PRO A 403 12.61 10.34 -6.60
CA PRO A 403 13.86 10.83 -6.02
C PRO A 403 13.70 11.41 -4.60
N GLU A 404 14.69 11.20 -3.73
CA GLU A 404 14.60 11.65 -2.32
C GLU A 404 14.39 13.16 -2.18
N GLU A 405 15.08 13.96 -2.99
CA GLU A 405 14.93 15.42 -2.99
C GLU A 405 13.53 15.86 -3.41
N VAL A 406 12.89 15.13 -4.34
CA VAL A 406 11.50 15.35 -4.75
C VAL A 406 10.55 14.99 -3.62
N ARG A 407 10.76 13.87 -2.92
CA ARG A 407 9.92 13.51 -1.76
C ARG A 407 10.05 14.51 -0.62
N ASN A 408 11.26 14.99 -0.34
CA ASN A 408 11.48 16.02 0.67
C ASN A 408 10.77 17.34 0.31
N LEU A 409 10.72 17.68 -0.98
CA LEU A 409 9.93 18.79 -1.50
C LEU A 409 8.42 18.55 -1.30
N MET A 410 7.92 17.37 -1.69
CA MET A 410 6.52 16.98 -1.50
C MET A 410 6.10 17.06 -0.02
N GLU A 411 6.91 16.54 0.90
CA GLU A 411 6.66 16.61 2.35
C GLU A 411 6.60 18.07 2.84
N ARG A 412 7.55 18.91 2.40
CA ARG A 412 7.57 20.34 2.73
C ARG A 412 6.32 21.07 2.24
N ASP A 413 5.80 20.65 1.09
CA ASP A 413 4.62 21.22 0.46
C ASP A 413 3.30 20.57 0.95
N GLY A 414 3.36 19.72 1.99
CA GLY A 414 2.18 19.21 2.68
C GLY A 414 1.78 17.76 2.37
N SER A 415 2.62 17.00 1.65
CA SER A 415 2.36 15.59 1.41
C SER A 415 2.51 14.77 2.70
N ARG A 416 1.49 13.97 3.04
CA ARG A 416 1.50 13.13 4.24
C ARG A 416 2.05 11.72 4.01
N ASN A 417 2.12 11.31 2.74
CA ASN A 417 2.48 9.93 2.35
C ASN A 417 3.65 9.87 1.34
N ALA A 418 4.40 10.95 1.15
CA ALA A 418 5.62 10.96 0.34
C ALA A 418 6.78 10.21 1.01
N SER A 419 6.78 10.09 2.34
CA SER A 419 7.85 9.42 3.07
C SER A 419 7.84 7.91 2.88
N THR A 420 9.01 7.33 2.64
CA THR A 420 9.22 5.86 2.65
C THR A 420 9.39 5.30 4.05
N THR A 421 9.52 6.16 5.07
CA THR A 421 9.70 5.73 6.46
C THR A 421 8.33 5.46 7.07
N ILE A 422 7.83 4.24 6.92
CA ILE A 422 6.68 3.79 7.69
C ILE A 422 7.16 3.57 9.12
N GLU A 423 6.91 4.52 10.04
CA GLU A 423 6.96 4.18 11.47
C GLU A 423 5.90 3.10 11.71
N PRO A 424 6.28 1.92 12.22
CA PRO A 424 5.29 0.92 12.59
C PRO A 424 4.30 1.54 13.57
N ALA A 425 3.00 1.32 13.35
CA ALA A 425 2.01 1.60 14.38
C ALA A 425 2.53 0.98 15.68
N ALA A 426 2.67 1.79 16.74
CA ALA A 426 3.17 1.33 18.03
C ALA A 426 2.43 0.04 18.38
N LYS A 427 3.16 -1.08 18.48
CA LYS A 427 2.56 -2.36 18.86
C LYS A 427 1.74 -2.12 20.11
N VAL A 428 0.44 -2.41 20.05
CA VAL A 428 -0.42 -2.43 21.23
C VAL A 428 0.31 -3.28 22.26
N PRO A 429 0.60 -2.77 23.47
CA PRO A 429 1.23 -3.58 24.49
C PRO A 429 0.40 -4.84 24.68
N GLU A 430 1.01 -6.01 24.49
CA GLU A 430 0.38 -7.26 24.90
C GLU A 430 -0.18 -7.09 26.31
N PRO A 431 -1.42 -7.53 26.59
CA PRO A 431 -1.99 -7.40 27.93
C PRO A 431 -1.02 -8.05 28.90
N SER A 432 -0.43 -7.23 29.77
CA SER A 432 0.63 -7.64 30.67
C SER A 432 0.15 -8.84 31.48
N THR A 433 0.74 -10.01 31.25
CA THR A 433 0.62 -11.17 32.13
C THR A 433 1.44 -10.94 33.40
N LEU A 434 1.12 -9.86 34.13
CA LEU A 434 1.73 -9.54 35.42
C LEU A 434 0.86 -10.11 36.55
N LEU A 435 0.69 -11.43 36.55
CA LEU A 435 0.07 -12.15 37.68
C LEU A 435 0.67 -13.54 37.94
N GLY A 436 1.81 -13.86 37.32
CA GLY A 436 2.48 -15.17 37.47
C GLY A 436 3.67 -15.23 38.43
N THR A 437 4.21 -14.11 38.91
CA THR A 437 5.56 -14.09 39.53
C THR A 437 5.63 -13.60 40.98
N ILE A 438 4.51 -13.53 41.71
CA ILE A 438 4.52 -13.21 43.15
C ILE A 438 4.35 -14.45 44.06
N LEU A 439 4.11 -15.65 43.51
CA LEU A 439 3.95 -16.87 44.32
C LEU A 439 5.07 -17.91 44.10
N ALA A 440 6.33 -17.48 44.10
CA ALA A 440 7.48 -18.41 44.12
C ALA A 440 8.69 -17.93 44.95
N LEU A 441 8.49 -16.99 45.88
CA LEU A 441 9.55 -16.46 46.76
C LEU A 441 9.22 -16.53 48.26
N GLY A 442 8.21 -17.32 48.64
CA GLY A 442 7.66 -17.35 50.01
C GLY A 442 7.89 -18.64 50.82
N VAL A 443 8.61 -19.65 50.32
CA VAL A 443 8.87 -20.87 51.11
C VAL A 443 10.27 -21.40 50.80
N GLY A 444 11.27 -20.98 51.57
CA GLY A 444 12.62 -21.50 51.37
C GLY A 444 13.71 -20.92 52.26
N LEU A 445 13.41 -20.45 53.46
CA LEU A 445 14.42 -19.92 54.37
C LEU A 445 14.05 -20.21 55.84
N PHE A 446 14.10 -21.47 56.26
CA PHE A 446 14.46 -21.82 57.65
C PHE A 446 15.05 -23.23 57.72
N SER A 447 16.09 -23.37 58.56
CA SER A 447 16.84 -24.58 58.92
C SER A 447 17.88 -25.12 57.95
N ARG A 448 19.14 -24.67 58.12
CA ARG A 448 20.26 -25.55 58.52
C ARG A 448 21.48 -24.72 58.95
N LYS A 449 21.66 -24.57 60.27
CA LYS A 449 22.97 -24.37 60.91
C LYS A 449 23.15 -25.51 61.91
N ALA A 450 24.14 -26.37 61.69
CA ALA A 450 25.19 -26.70 62.67
C ALA A 450 26.00 -27.94 62.27
N LYS A 451 27.31 -27.84 62.54
CA LYS A 451 28.35 -28.87 62.69
C LYS A 451 29.10 -29.37 61.45
N LYS A 452 30.29 -28.78 61.22
CA LYS A 452 31.56 -29.53 61.32
C LYS A 452 32.79 -28.60 61.37
N ASN A 453 33.43 -28.58 62.54
CA ASN A 453 34.88 -28.50 62.79
C ASN A 453 35.11 -29.67 63.78
N GLN A 454 36.20 -30.45 63.83
CA GLN A 454 37.55 -30.35 63.28
C GLN A 454 38.20 -31.75 63.42
N LYS A 455 39.35 -31.93 62.77
CA LYS A 455 40.32 -33.03 62.78
C LYS A 455 40.53 -33.73 64.15
N HIS A 456 40.56 -35.07 64.17
CA HIS A 456 41.78 -35.90 64.15
C HIS A 456 41.42 -37.37 63.88
#